data_AF-A0A942FJV8-F1
#
_entry.id   AF-A0A942FJV8-F1
#
_cell.length_a   1.000
_cell.length_b   1.000
_cell.length_c   1.000
_cell.angle_alpha   90.00
_cell.angle_beta   90.00
_cell.angle_gamma   90.00
#
_symmetry.space_group_name_H-M   'P 1'
#
loop_
_entity.id
_entity.type
_entity.pdbx_description
1 polymer ?
#
loop_
_entity_poly.entity_id
_entity_poly.type
_entity_poly.pdbx_seq_one_letter_code
_entity_poly.pdbx_strand_id
1 'polypeptide(L)'
;MKEVRFRFKRFKVYQDAKRFCKYCRGIVEEYIKPKDKDLASQIKRALHSLVLNIAEGSADNSDIEFARFLGISIRSTYESVAGFDLALLYELK
;
A
#
# COMPACT_ATOMS: atom_id res chain seq x y z
N MET A 1 -12.49 20.61 -20.06
CA MET A 1 -12.21 19.85 -18.81
C MET A 1 -10.81 19.28 -18.93
N LYS A 2 -9.84 19.64 -18.09
CA LYS A 2 -8.43 19.20 -18.26
C LYS A 2 -8.37 17.67 -18.25
N GLU A 3 -7.82 17.11 -19.32
CA GLU A 3 -7.62 15.68 -19.49
C GLU A 3 -6.78 15.16 -18.31
N VAL A 4 -7.32 14.17 -17.57
CA VAL A 4 -6.55 13.56 -16.49
C VAL A 4 -5.55 12.63 -17.16
N ARG A 5 -4.31 13.10 -17.36
CA ARG A 5 -3.18 12.38 -17.99
C ARG A 5 -2.84 11.03 -17.34
N PHE A 6 -3.43 10.71 -16.18
CA PHE A 6 -3.16 9.53 -15.37
C PHE A 6 -4.46 8.82 -14.97
N ARG A 7 -4.87 7.80 -15.73
CA ARG A 7 -6.19 7.14 -15.58
C ARG A 7 -6.43 6.58 -14.17
N PHE A 8 -5.40 6.06 -13.49
CA PHE A 8 -5.52 5.51 -12.15
C PHE A 8 -6.04 6.49 -11.09
N LYS A 9 -5.88 7.80 -11.31
CA LYS A 9 -6.39 8.81 -10.36
C LYS A 9 -7.91 8.76 -10.23
N ARG A 10 -8.62 8.22 -11.23
CA ARG A 10 -10.08 8.03 -11.23
C ARG A 10 -10.50 6.71 -10.58
N PHE A 11 -9.59 5.75 -10.38
CA PHE A 11 -9.94 4.46 -9.84
C PHE A 11 -10.29 4.58 -8.35
N LYS A 12 -11.47 4.08 -7.99
CA LYS A 12 -11.92 4.05 -6.61
C LYS A 12 -10.94 3.28 -5.72
N VAL A 13 -10.47 2.12 -6.18
CA VAL A 13 -9.47 1.31 -5.48
C VAL A 13 -8.16 2.07 -5.22
N TYR A 14 -7.70 2.92 -6.15
CA TYR A 14 -6.50 3.74 -5.94
C TYR A 14 -6.72 4.81 -4.86
N GLN A 15 -7.90 5.43 -4.83
CA GLN A 15 -8.24 6.40 -3.80
C GLN A 15 -8.37 5.75 -2.43
N ASP A 16 -8.94 4.55 -2.37
CA ASP A 16 -9.14 3.78 -1.15
C ASP A 16 -7.78 3.28 -0.61
N ALA A 17 -6.93 2.75 -1.49
CA ALA A 17 -5.54 2.40 -1.22
C ALA A 17 -4.74 3.54 -0.57
N LYS A 18 -4.85 4.77 -1.09
CA LYS A 18 -4.19 5.94 -0.48
C LYS A 18 -4.71 6.25 0.92
N ARG A 19 -6.03 6.15 1.15
CA ARG A 19 -6.61 6.41 2.48
C ARG A 19 -6.17 5.34 3.48
N PHE A 20 -6.19 4.07 3.07
CA PHE A 20 -5.66 2.96 3.85
C PHE A 20 -4.18 3.17 4.19
N CYS A 21 -3.32 3.46 3.21
CA CYS A 21 -1.91 3.73 3.43
C CYS A 21 -1.68 4.91 4.38
N LYS A 22 -2.42 6.02 4.23
CA LYS A 22 -2.33 7.16 5.16
C LYS A 22 -2.69 6.77 6.59
N TYR A 23 -3.79 6.04 6.77
CA TYR A 23 -4.25 5.58 8.08
C TYR A 23 -3.22 4.66 8.75
N CYS A 24 -2.82 3.59 8.07
CA CYS A 24 -1.84 2.63 8.58
C CYS A 24 -0.48 3.28 8.87
N ARG A 25 -0.03 4.21 8.02
CA ARG A 25 1.22 4.94 8.25
C ARG A 25 1.17 5.78 9.53
N GLY A 26 0.01 6.36 9.87
CA GLY A 26 -0.17 7.06 11.14
C GLY A 26 0.14 6.14 12.33
N ILE A 27 -0.46 4.95 12.34
CA ILE A 27 -0.22 3.93 13.36
C ILE A 27 1.26 3.51 13.41
N VAL A 28 1.88 3.27 12.25
CA VAL A 28 3.29 2.85 12.18
C VAL A 28 4.22 3.92 12.76
N GLU A 29 4.01 5.20 12.41
CA GLU A 29 4.86 6.29 12.87
C GLU A 29 4.69 6.58 14.37
N GLU A 30 3.47 6.44 14.90
CA GLU A 30 3.15 6.72 16.29
C GLU A 30 3.54 5.59 17.25
N TYR A 31 3.21 4.35 16.92
CA TYR A 31 3.33 3.23 17.86
C TYR A 31 4.54 2.31 17.57
N ILE A 32 4.75 1.97 16.30
CA ILE A 32 5.72 0.92 15.91
C ILE A 32 7.13 1.48 15.78
N LYS A 33 7.30 2.55 14.99
CA LYS A 33 8.61 3.13 14.67
C LYS A 33 9.46 3.54 15.88
N PRO A 34 8.90 4.07 16.99
CA PRO A 34 9.69 4.39 18.17
C PRO A 34 10.33 3.16 18.83
N LYS A 35 9.71 1.99 18.69
CA LYS A 35 10.12 0.74 19.34
C LYS A 35 10.89 -0.19 18.40
N ASP A 36 10.47 -0.28 17.13
CA ASP A 36 11.09 -1.10 16.10
C ASP A 36 11.07 -0.37 14.74
N LYS A 37 12.23 0.18 14.37
CA LYS A 37 12.39 0.93 13.12
C LYS A 37 12.40 0.02 11.88
N ASP A 38 12.84 -1.23 12.04
CA ASP A 38 12.99 -2.16 10.93
C ASP A 38 11.64 -2.70 10.52
N LEU A 39 10.83 -3.17 11.48
CA LEU A 39 9.46 -3.58 11.22
C LEU A 39 8.61 -2.42 10.68
N ALA A 40 8.76 -1.21 11.26
CA ALA A 40 8.11 -0.02 10.74
C ALA A 40 8.49 0.27 9.27
N SER A 41 9.76 0.08 8.90
CA SER A 41 10.24 0.24 7.53
C SER A 41 9.62 -0.81 6.59
N GLN A 42 9.56 -2.08 7.01
CA GLN A 42 8.94 -3.15 6.24
C GLN A 42 7.46 -2.88 5.96
N ILE A 43 6.67 -2.54 6.99
CA ILE A 43 5.24 -2.23 6.84
C ILE A 43 5.06 -1.03 5.90
N LYS A 44 5.85 0.04 6.06
CA LYS A 44 5.75 1.22 5.18
C LYS A 44 6.02 0.89 3.72
N ARG A 45 7.01 0.04 3.43
CA ARG A 45 7.31 -0.39 2.06
C ARG A 45 6.15 -1.18 1.46
N ALA A 46 5.54 -2.10 2.21
CA ALA A 46 4.37 -2.84 1.75
C ALA A 46 3.19 -1.90 1.46
N LEU A 47 2.90 -0.94 2.35
CA LEU A 47 1.85 0.06 2.15
C LEU A 47 2.08 0.95 0.92
N HIS A 48 3.33 1.34 0.66
CA HIS A 48 3.66 2.12 -0.55
C HIS A 48 3.53 1.27 -1.81
N SER A 49 4.05 0.04 -1.78
CA SER A 49 3.97 -0.93 -2.88
C SER A 49 2.53 -1.16 -3.34
N LEU A 50 1.58 -1.26 -2.41
CA LEU A 50 0.15 -1.37 -2.71
C LEU A 50 -0.33 -0.25 -3.66
N VAL A 51 -0.05 1.01 -3.32
CA VAL A 51 -0.47 2.19 -4.10
C VAL A 51 0.30 2.29 -5.42
N LEU A 52 1.61 2.03 -5.38
CA LEU A 52 2.50 2.15 -6.52
C LEU A 52 2.14 1.14 -7.62
N ASN A 53 1.89 -0.13 -7.26
CA ASN A 53 1.54 -1.16 -8.23
C ASN A 53 0.19 -0.89 -8.94
N ILE A 54 -0.78 -0.28 -8.26
CA ILE A 54 -2.04 0.14 -8.91
C ILE A 54 -1.77 1.21 -9.97
N ALA A 55 -0.90 2.17 -9.66
CA ALA A 55 -0.55 3.25 -10.60
C ALA A 55 0.28 2.72 -11.76
N GLU A 56 1.28 1.88 -11.49
CA GLU A 56 2.19 1.30 -12.46
C GLU A 56 1.46 0.41 -13.46
N GLY A 57 0.68 -0.57 -12.99
CA GLY A 57 -0.10 -1.43 -13.89
C GLY A 57 -1.16 -0.66 -14.69
N SER A 58 -1.59 0.51 -14.21
CA SER A 58 -2.48 1.35 -14.99
C SER A 58 -1.79 2.03 -16.17
N ALA A 59 -0.46 2.03 -16.27
CA ALA A 59 0.24 2.53 -17.45
C ALA A 59 0.22 1.50 -18.60
N ASP A 60 -0.03 0.22 -18.32
CA ASP A 60 -0.01 -0.83 -19.33
C ASP A 60 -1.23 -0.81 -20.26
N ASN A 61 -1.00 -1.16 -21.52
CA ASN A 61 -2.04 -1.26 -22.55
C ASN A 61 -2.75 -2.63 -22.57
N SER A 62 -2.35 -3.56 -21.69
CA SER A 62 -2.89 -4.93 -21.60
C SER A 62 -3.63 -5.13 -20.28
N ASP A 63 -4.87 -5.59 -20.36
CA ASP A 63 -5.66 -5.93 -19.16
C ASP A 63 -5.05 -7.08 -18.37
N ILE A 64 -4.34 -8.01 -19.06
CA ILE A 64 -3.62 -9.12 -18.41
C ILE A 64 -2.46 -8.59 -17.56
N GLU A 65 -1.68 -7.65 -18.09
CA GLU A 65 -0.59 -7.05 -17.32
C GLU A 65 -1.12 -6.19 -16.18
N PHE A 66 -2.17 -5.41 -16.42
CA PHE A 66 -2.80 -4.64 -15.35
C PHE A 66 -3.30 -5.55 -14.22
N ALA A 67 -3.94 -6.68 -14.55
CA ALA A 67 -4.37 -7.67 -13.56
C ALA A 67 -3.20 -8.26 -12.77
N ARG A 68 -2.06 -8.52 -13.40
CA ARG A 68 -0.83 -8.97 -12.72
C ARG A 68 -0.37 -7.96 -11.67
N PHE A 69 -0.35 -6.68 -12.00
CA PHE A 69 0.00 -5.60 -11.07
C PHE A 69 -1.01 -5.43 -9.93
N LEU A 70 -2.31 -5.58 -10.20
CA LEU A 70 -3.32 -5.65 -9.14
C LEU A 70 -3.07 -6.85 -8.21
N GLY A 71 -2.66 -8.00 -8.75
CA GLY A 71 -2.23 -9.15 -7.96
C GLY A 71 -1.03 -8.85 -7.05
N ILE A 72 -0.06 -8.05 -7.50
CA ILE A 72 1.06 -7.59 -6.65
C ILE A 72 0.53 -6.67 -5.54
N SER A 73 -0.33 -5.71 -5.88
CA SER A 73 -0.94 -4.79 -4.90
C SER A 73 -1.71 -5.55 -3.80
N ILE A 74 -2.43 -6.61 -4.17
CA ILE A 74 -3.11 -7.51 -3.22
C ILE A 74 -2.08 -8.18 -2.31
N ARG A 75 -0.99 -8.77 -2.84
CA ARG A 75 0.05 -9.40 -2.00
C ARG A 75 0.68 -8.41 -1.01
N SER A 76 0.94 -7.16 -1.41
CA SER A 76 1.41 -6.13 -0.48
C SER A 76 0.38 -5.75 0.61
N THR A 77 -0.91 -5.97 0.36
CA THR A 77 -1.95 -5.85 1.39
C THR A 77 -1.81 -6.94 2.44
N TYR A 78 -1.59 -8.20 2.03
CA TYR A 78 -1.33 -9.32 2.94
C TYR A 78 -0.07 -9.08 3.78
N GLU A 79 1.02 -8.62 3.15
CA GLU A 79 2.26 -8.25 3.87
C GLU A 79 2.02 -7.14 4.90
N SER A 80 1.18 -6.15 4.59
CA SER A 80 0.85 -5.09 5.53
C SER A 80 0.11 -5.63 6.75
N VAL A 81 -0.85 -6.53 6.56
CA VAL A 81 -1.58 -7.20 7.65
C VAL A 81 -0.63 -8.02 8.51
N ALA A 82 0.17 -8.90 7.90
CA ALA A 82 1.14 -9.72 8.62
C ALA A 82 2.16 -8.87 9.41
N GLY A 83 2.60 -7.73 8.85
CA GLY A 83 3.46 -6.81 9.58
C GLY A 83 2.79 -6.17 10.81
N PHE A 84 1.50 -5.85 10.73
CA PHE A 84 0.75 -5.40 11.90
C PHE A 84 0.50 -6.51 12.93
N ASP A 85 0.35 -7.76 12.49
CA ASP A 85 0.27 -8.93 13.38
C ASP A 85 1.59 -9.12 14.14
N LEU A 86 2.73 -9.00 13.46
CA LEU A 86 4.05 -9.00 14.11
C LEU A 86 4.17 -7.87 15.15
N ALA A 87 3.72 -6.66 14.81
CA ALA A 87 3.74 -5.55 15.74
C ALA A 87 2.89 -5.80 16.98
N LEU A 88 1.79 -6.56 16.84
CA LEU A 88 0.94 -6.95 17.96
C LEU A 88 1.60 -8.05 18.81
N LEU A 89 2.18 -9.06 18.15
CA LEU A 89 2.94 -10.15 18.78
C LEU A 89 4.11 -9.64 19.62
N TYR A 90 4.77 -8.56 19.15
CA TYR A 90 5.89 -7.93 19.84
C TYR A 90 5.48 -6.81 20.81
N GLU A 91 4.17 -6.65 21.06
CA GLU A 91 3.63 -5.66 22.01
C GLU A 91 4.06 -4.21 21.68
N LEU A 92 4.16 -3.87 20.40
CA LEU A 92 4.62 -2.56 19.93
C LEU A 92 3.51 -1.51 19.89
N LYS A 93 2.25 -1.88 20.12
CA LYS A 93 1.15 -0.92 20.23
C LYS A 93 1.12 -0.17 21.55
#